data_AF-C9RFB5-F1
#
_entry.id   AF-C9RFB5-F1
#
_cell.length_a   1.000
_cell.length_b   1.000
_cell.length_c   1.000
_cell.angle_alpha   90.00
_cell.angle_beta   90.00
_cell.angle_gamma   90.00
#
_symmetry.space_group_name_H-M   'P 1'
#
loop_
_entity.id
_entity.type
_entity.pdbx_description
1 polymer ?
#
loop_
_entity_poly.entity_id
_entity_poly.type
_entity_poly.pdbx_seq_one_letter_code
_entity_poly.pdbx_strand_id
1 'polypeptide(L)'
;MLKNLLYKIEKLRNGELEGFNVLKEHIQSLDEFQYQQIIDRLKFQIEIVEKYNPKVRPAIDPVVSTELGIYRRLDDFEVGKLLNYPECCIKSFVEEVRISIDRDHLKEVEEMKDNLKNKGIYAIVLPSGFIPCSLRCEEAIKRGYIGYLNKEEFDKILKLEKELKEKIRHWHFGYEDYYEKIIL
;
A
#
# COMPACT_ATOMS: atom_id res chain seq x y z
N MET A 1 -9.08 2.05 4.49
CA MET A 1 -8.86 1.67 3.08
C MET A 1 -8.89 0.14 2.89
N LEU A 2 -8.15 -0.67 3.65
CA LEU A 2 -8.18 -2.14 3.50
C LEU A 2 -9.59 -2.76 3.59
N LYS A 3 -10.46 -2.28 4.50
CA LYS A 3 -11.89 -2.65 4.53
C LYS A 3 -12.64 -2.33 3.24
N ASN A 4 -12.32 -1.19 2.62
CA ASN A 4 -12.93 -0.79 1.35
C ASN A 4 -12.39 -1.64 0.18
N LEU A 5 -11.12 -2.04 0.23
CA LEU A 5 -10.58 -3.02 -0.71
C LEU A 5 -11.31 -4.36 -0.59
N LEU A 6 -11.45 -4.88 0.63
CA LEU A 6 -12.20 -6.12 0.89
C LEU A 6 -13.62 -6.04 0.30
N TYR A 7 -14.34 -4.96 0.62
CA TYR A 7 -15.68 -4.70 0.07
C TYR A 7 -15.69 -4.70 -1.47
N LYS A 8 -14.74 -4.02 -2.11
CA LYS A 8 -14.65 -3.99 -3.58
C LYS A 8 -14.37 -5.38 -4.17
N ILE A 9 -13.50 -6.18 -3.55
CA ILE A 9 -13.20 -7.55 -3.99
C ILE A 9 -14.47 -8.42 -3.93
N GLU A 10 -15.23 -8.35 -2.82
CA GLU A 10 -16.50 -9.07 -2.68
C GLU A 10 -17.52 -8.64 -3.74
N LYS A 11 -17.63 -7.34 -4.01
CA LYS A 11 -18.51 -6.83 -5.08
C LYS A 11 -18.07 -7.27 -6.47
N LEU A 12 -16.76 -7.34 -6.75
CA LEU A 12 -16.24 -7.85 -8.02
C LEU A 12 -16.53 -9.34 -8.19
N ARG A 13 -16.35 -10.15 -7.13
CA ARG A 13 -16.68 -11.58 -7.14
C ARG A 13 -18.15 -11.81 -7.52
N ASN A 14 -19.06 -11.00 -6.97
CA ASN A 14 -20.49 -11.11 -7.26
C ASN A 14 -20.92 -10.47 -8.59
N GLY A 15 -20.00 -9.81 -9.32
CA GLY A 15 -20.32 -9.08 -10.54
C GLY A 15 -21.11 -7.78 -10.33
N GLU A 16 -21.08 -7.24 -9.12
CA GLU A 16 -21.86 -6.06 -8.70
C GLU A 16 -21.08 -4.74 -8.82
N LEU A 17 -19.78 -4.79 -9.15
CA LEU A 17 -18.95 -3.61 -9.31
C LEU A 17 -18.63 -3.37 -10.79
N GLU A 18 -19.07 -2.21 -11.30
CA GLU A 18 -18.81 -1.77 -12.67
C GLU A 18 -17.49 -0.99 -12.81
N GLY A 19 -16.97 -0.89 -14.03
CA GLY A 19 -15.74 -0.13 -14.34
C GLY A 19 -14.43 -0.86 -14.07
N PHE A 20 -14.50 -2.18 -13.86
CA PHE A 20 -13.37 -3.08 -13.56
C PHE A 20 -13.53 -4.39 -14.34
N ASN A 21 -13.53 -4.34 -15.68
CA ASN A 21 -13.87 -5.51 -16.49
C ASN A 21 -12.82 -6.61 -16.35
N VAL A 22 -11.54 -6.26 -16.46
CA VAL A 22 -10.43 -7.21 -16.42
C VAL A 22 -10.28 -7.79 -15.01
N LEU A 23 -10.34 -6.94 -13.97
CA LEU A 23 -10.28 -7.39 -12.59
C LEU A 23 -11.48 -8.24 -12.18
N LYS A 24 -12.68 -7.91 -12.65
CA LYS A 24 -13.88 -8.70 -12.38
C LYS A 24 -13.74 -10.10 -12.96
N GLU A 25 -13.37 -10.21 -14.23
CA GLU A 25 -13.14 -11.51 -14.89
C GLU A 25 -12.08 -12.34 -14.14
N HIS A 26 -10.97 -11.72 -13.78
CA HIS A 26 -9.92 -12.37 -13.01
C HIS A 26 -10.42 -12.87 -11.65
N ILE A 27 -11.03 -12.00 -10.84
CA ILE A 27 -11.54 -12.37 -9.51
C ILE A 27 -12.63 -13.44 -9.58
N GLN A 28 -13.48 -13.42 -10.61
CA GLN A 28 -14.51 -14.46 -10.83
C GLN A 28 -13.92 -15.78 -11.30
N SER A 29 -12.76 -15.75 -11.97
CA SER A 29 -12.06 -16.96 -12.40
C SER A 29 -11.29 -17.69 -11.30
N LEU A 30 -10.98 -17.01 -10.19
CA LEU A 30 -10.32 -17.63 -9.04
C LEU A 30 -11.15 -18.79 -8.48
N ASP A 31 -10.49 -19.90 -8.16
CA ASP A 31 -11.15 -20.97 -7.43
C ASP A 31 -11.51 -20.53 -6.00
N GLU A 32 -12.42 -21.26 -5.34
CA GLU A 32 -12.88 -20.91 -4.00
C GLU A 32 -11.76 -20.89 -2.96
N PHE A 33 -10.73 -21.74 -3.12
CA PHE A 33 -9.62 -21.79 -2.20
C PHE A 33 -8.73 -20.54 -2.34
N GLN A 34 -8.37 -20.16 -3.56
CA GLN A 34 -7.63 -18.93 -3.85
C GLN A 34 -8.38 -17.70 -3.38
N TYR A 35 -9.67 -17.62 -3.70
CA TYR A 35 -10.52 -16.51 -3.27
C TYR A 35 -10.59 -16.42 -1.74
N GLN A 36 -10.85 -17.54 -1.05
CA GLN A 36 -10.93 -17.54 0.41
C GLN A 36 -9.58 -17.16 1.06
N GLN A 37 -8.45 -17.59 0.50
CA GLN A 37 -7.14 -17.16 0.96
C GLN A 37 -6.96 -15.64 0.89
N ILE A 38 -7.40 -14.99 -0.19
CA ILE A 38 -7.35 -13.53 -0.31
C ILE A 38 -8.17 -12.89 0.81
N ILE A 39 -9.40 -13.35 0.99
CA ILE A 39 -10.35 -12.78 1.95
C ILE A 39 -9.84 -12.93 3.39
N ASP A 40 -9.39 -14.13 3.78
CA ASP A 40 -8.94 -14.40 5.15
C ASP A 40 -7.68 -13.63 5.50
N ARG A 41 -6.71 -13.58 4.58
CA ARG A 41 -5.48 -12.81 4.77
C ARG A 41 -5.76 -11.32 4.90
N LEU A 42 -6.64 -10.78 4.05
CA LEU A 42 -7.01 -9.37 4.09
C LEU A 42 -7.79 -9.02 5.37
N LYS A 43 -8.74 -9.86 5.80
CA LYS A 43 -9.46 -9.69 7.08
C LYS A 43 -8.50 -9.68 8.26
N PHE A 44 -7.53 -10.60 8.27
CA PHE A 44 -6.55 -10.68 9.34
C PHE A 44 -5.58 -9.48 9.34
N GLN A 45 -5.16 -9.02 8.15
CA GLN A 45 -4.40 -7.79 8.02
C GLN A 45 -5.18 -6.58 8.55
N ILE A 46 -6.47 -6.47 8.22
CA ILE A 46 -7.35 -5.40 8.72
C ILE A 46 -7.36 -5.40 10.26
N GLU A 47 -7.59 -6.56 10.89
CA GLU A 47 -7.65 -6.67 12.36
C GLU A 47 -6.36 -6.16 13.02
N ILE A 48 -5.20 -6.60 12.53
CA ILE A 48 -3.91 -6.16 13.05
C ILE A 48 -3.74 -4.66 12.83
N VAL A 49 -4.03 -4.13 11.64
CA VAL A 49 -3.85 -2.70 11.34
C VAL A 49 -4.76 -1.82 12.22
N GLU A 50 -5.99 -2.24 12.48
CA GLU A 50 -6.94 -1.49 13.31
C GLU A 50 -6.50 -1.36 14.76
N LYS A 51 -5.86 -2.41 15.32
CA LYS A 51 -5.24 -2.35 16.66
C LYS A 51 -4.23 -1.21 16.78
N TYR A 52 -3.47 -0.94 15.71
CA TYR A 52 -2.46 0.10 15.71
C TYR A 52 -2.94 1.43 15.13
N ASN A 53 -4.07 1.49 14.41
CA ASN A 53 -4.60 2.71 13.79
C ASN A 53 -3.49 3.67 13.26
N PRO A 54 -2.63 3.21 12.33
CA PRO A 54 -1.46 3.96 11.93
C PRO A 54 -1.84 5.15 11.03
N LYS A 55 -1.06 6.23 11.09
CA LYS A 55 -1.24 7.42 10.24
C LYS A 55 -0.97 7.13 8.76
N VAL A 56 -0.07 6.20 8.49
CA VAL A 56 0.22 5.65 7.16
C VAL A 56 -0.30 4.23 7.13
N ARG A 57 -1.04 3.88 6.09
CA ARG A 57 -1.46 2.49 5.91
C ARG A 57 -0.28 1.62 5.49
N PRO A 58 -0.29 0.31 5.79
CA PRO A 58 0.70 -0.60 5.23
C PRO A 58 0.45 -0.86 3.74
N ALA A 59 1.47 -1.42 3.09
CA ALA A 59 1.28 -2.20 1.88
C ALA A 59 0.28 -3.34 2.12
N ILE A 60 -0.34 -3.82 1.04
CA ILE A 60 -1.21 -4.99 1.11
C ILE A 60 -0.33 -6.21 1.39
N ASP A 61 -0.88 -7.25 2.02
CA ASP A 61 -0.18 -8.53 2.11
C ASP A 61 0.33 -8.99 0.71
N PRO A 62 1.59 -9.38 0.55
CA PRO A 62 2.13 -9.70 -0.77
C PRO A 62 1.44 -10.86 -1.51
N VAL A 63 0.91 -11.85 -0.78
CA VAL A 63 0.15 -12.94 -1.41
C VAL A 63 -1.15 -12.38 -1.97
N VAL A 64 -1.88 -11.57 -1.19
CA VAL A 64 -3.06 -10.85 -1.67
C VAL A 64 -2.72 -9.97 -2.89
N SER A 65 -1.64 -9.19 -2.83
CA SER A 65 -1.18 -8.36 -3.95
C SER A 65 -0.91 -9.17 -5.22
N THR A 66 -0.28 -10.34 -5.08
CA THR A 66 0.04 -11.23 -6.18
C THR A 66 -1.23 -11.82 -6.81
N GLU A 67 -2.13 -12.31 -5.98
CA GLU A 67 -3.38 -12.93 -6.43
C GLU A 67 -4.35 -11.90 -7.02
N LEU A 68 -4.26 -10.63 -6.63
CA LEU A 68 -4.99 -9.52 -7.27
C LEU A 68 -4.35 -9.04 -8.58
N GLY A 69 -3.18 -9.58 -8.97
CA GLY A 69 -2.53 -9.27 -10.24
C GLY A 69 -1.69 -7.99 -10.26
N ILE A 70 -1.41 -7.36 -9.10
CA ILE A 70 -0.66 -6.09 -8.99
C ILE A 70 0.72 -6.16 -9.66
N TYR A 71 1.39 -7.32 -9.62
CA TYR A 71 2.71 -7.53 -10.21
C TYR A 71 2.69 -8.44 -11.44
N ARG A 72 1.50 -8.78 -11.93
CA ARG A 72 1.32 -9.60 -13.15
C ARG A 72 0.92 -8.76 -14.37
N ARG A 73 0.86 -7.42 -14.22
CA ARG A 73 0.40 -6.48 -15.25
C ARG A 73 -0.96 -6.87 -15.83
N LEU A 74 -1.89 -7.27 -14.94
CA LEU A 74 -3.22 -7.69 -15.34
C LEU A 74 -4.00 -6.52 -15.97
N ASP A 75 -4.20 -5.46 -15.21
CA ASP A 75 -4.54 -4.12 -15.68
C ASP A 75 -4.18 -3.13 -14.55
N ASP A 76 -3.03 -2.48 -14.67
CA ASP A 76 -2.48 -1.63 -13.61
C ASP A 76 -3.39 -0.41 -13.31
N PHE A 77 -4.21 0.02 -14.28
CA PHE A 77 -5.18 1.10 -14.08
C PHE A 77 -6.39 0.65 -13.29
N GLU A 78 -6.98 -0.49 -13.62
CA GLU A 78 -8.06 -1.07 -12.82
C GLU A 78 -7.57 -1.42 -11.41
N VAL A 79 -6.37 -2.02 -11.27
CA VAL A 79 -5.73 -2.29 -9.98
C VAL A 79 -5.56 -1.00 -9.19
N GLY A 80 -4.99 0.04 -9.78
CA GLY A 80 -4.79 1.30 -9.08
C GLY A 80 -6.09 1.95 -8.62
N LYS A 81 -7.14 1.90 -9.45
CA LYS A 81 -8.49 2.35 -9.09
C LYS A 81 -9.11 1.50 -7.96
N LEU A 82 -8.89 0.19 -7.96
CA LEU A 82 -9.35 -0.71 -6.91
C LEU A 82 -8.75 -0.26 -5.56
N LEU A 83 -7.45 0.04 -5.57
CA LEU A 83 -6.64 0.47 -4.44
C LEU A 83 -6.82 1.93 -4.03
N ASN A 84 -7.69 2.68 -4.74
CA ASN A 84 -7.94 4.11 -4.55
C ASN A 84 -6.70 5.01 -4.77
N TYR A 85 -5.78 4.61 -5.64
CA TYR A 85 -4.68 5.46 -6.04
C TYR A 85 -5.13 6.58 -6.98
N PRO A 86 -4.58 7.81 -6.83
CA PRO A 86 -4.77 8.88 -7.80
C PRO A 86 -4.25 8.46 -9.17
N GLU A 87 -4.93 8.89 -10.24
CA GLU A 87 -4.57 8.51 -11.61
C GLU A 87 -3.12 8.88 -11.96
N CYS A 88 -2.62 10.02 -11.49
CA CYS A 88 -1.23 10.42 -11.70
C CYS A 88 -0.23 9.45 -11.05
N CYS A 89 -0.56 8.88 -9.89
CA CYS A 89 0.30 7.89 -9.23
C CYS A 89 0.27 6.55 -9.97
N ILE A 90 -0.88 6.15 -10.51
CA ILE A 90 -1.01 4.96 -11.35
C ILE A 90 -0.14 5.12 -12.60
N LYS A 91 -0.25 6.26 -13.29
CA LYS A 91 0.57 6.56 -14.48
C LYS A 91 2.07 6.49 -14.17
N SER A 92 2.51 7.12 -13.09
CA SER A 92 3.91 7.05 -12.66
C SER A 92 4.36 5.61 -12.36
N PHE A 93 3.53 4.79 -11.72
CA PHE A 93 3.84 3.38 -11.48
C PHE A 93 3.99 2.59 -12.80
N VAL A 94 3.07 2.77 -13.74
CA VAL A 94 3.04 2.05 -15.03
C VAL A 94 4.19 2.48 -15.95
N GLU A 95 4.42 3.79 -16.06
CA GLU A 95 5.36 4.36 -17.04
C GLU A 95 6.80 4.40 -16.52
N GLU A 96 7.00 4.66 -15.22
CA GLU A 96 8.34 4.84 -14.62
C GLU A 96 8.78 3.64 -13.75
N VAL A 97 7.91 2.65 -13.53
CA VAL A 97 8.19 1.45 -12.71
C VAL A 97 8.67 1.83 -11.30
N ARG A 98 8.05 2.86 -10.73
CA ARG A 98 8.43 3.44 -9.44
C ARG A 98 7.88 2.61 -8.27
N ILE A 99 8.63 1.57 -7.89
CA ILE A 99 8.23 0.61 -6.83
C ILE A 99 8.97 0.82 -5.50
N SER A 100 10.02 1.64 -5.49
CA SER A 100 10.88 1.93 -4.33
C SER A 100 11.27 3.41 -4.30
N ILE A 101 11.81 3.86 -3.16
CA ILE A 101 12.41 5.20 -3.04
C ILE A 101 13.56 5.32 -4.04
N ASP A 102 13.58 6.40 -4.81
CA ASP A 102 14.59 6.70 -5.83
C ASP A 102 15.39 7.98 -5.49
N ARG A 103 16.30 8.35 -6.39
CA ARG A 103 17.18 9.52 -6.23
C ARG A 103 16.43 10.85 -6.12
N ASP A 104 15.29 11.00 -6.78
CA ASP A 104 14.55 12.26 -6.75
C ASP A 104 13.83 12.43 -5.42
N HIS A 105 13.29 11.35 -4.85
CA HIS A 105 12.79 11.37 -3.47
C HIS A 105 13.90 11.75 -2.48
N LEU A 106 15.10 11.18 -2.62
CA LEU A 106 16.22 11.50 -1.72
C LEU A 106 16.63 12.97 -1.82
N LYS A 107 16.60 13.57 -3.01
CA LYS A 107 16.81 15.03 -3.17
C LYS A 107 15.72 15.84 -2.47
N GLU A 108 14.45 15.45 -2.63
CA GLU A 108 13.34 16.13 -1.93
C GLU A 108 13.53 16.09 -0.42
N VAL A 109 13.98 14.95 0.12
CA VAL A 109 14.31 14.80 1.55
C VAL A 109 15.40 15.77 1.96
N GLU A 110 16.51 15.83 1.23
CA GLU A 110 17.62 16.74 1.53
C GLU A 110 17.18 18.21 1.60
N GLU A 111 16.28 18.62 0.71
CA GLU A 111 15.72 19.97 0.66
C GLU A 111 14.74 20.27 1.81
N MET A 112 14.06 19.26 2.38
CA MET A 112 13.01 19.45 3.40
C MET A 112 13.40 18.98 4.81
N LYS A 113 14.49 18.23 4.97
CA LYS A 113 14.84 17.54 6.23
C LYS A 113 14.94 18.48 7.42
N ASP A 114 15.56 19.66 7.26
CA ASP A 114 15.74 20.61 8.37
C ASP A 114 14.40 21.20 8.81
N ASN A 115 13.52 21.52 7.86
CA ASN A 115 12.17 21.98 8.18
C ASN A 115 11.36 20.91 8.91
N LEU A 116 11.45 19.65 8.47
CA LEU A 116 10.77 18.53 9.09
C LEU A 116 11.30 18.26 10.51
N LYS A 117 12.62 18.26 10.71
CA LYS A 117 13.25 18.10 12.04
C LYS A 117 12.81 19.20 13.00
N ASN A 118 12.77 20.45 12.54
CA ASN A 118 12.31 21.57 13.35
C ASN A 118 10.83 21.44 13.76
N LYS A 119 10.03 20.70 13.00
CA LYS A 119 8.64 20.33 13.33
C LYS A 119 8.53 19.07 14.19
N GLY A 120 9.65 18.50 14.66
CA GLY A 120 9.67 17.28 15.47
C GLY A 120 9.40 16.00 14.67
N ILE A 121 9.51 16.03 13.34
CA ILE A 121 9.38 14.84 12.50
C ILE A 121 10.69 14.05 12.55
N TYR A 122 10.55 12.76 12.81
CA TYR A 122 11.65 11.80 12.92
C TYR A 122 11.85 10.99 11.64
N ALA A 123 10.77 10.65 10.94
CA ALA A 123 10.84 9.82 9.74
C ALA A 123 9.73 10.15 8.74
N ILE A 124 10.01 9.85 7.47
CA ILE A 124 9.04 9.76 6.39
C ILE A 124 8.74 8.28 6.14
N VAL A 125 7.47 7.90 6.12
CA VAL A 125 7.02 6.51 5.95
C VAL A 125 6.02 6.42 4.80
N LEU A 126 6.18 5.39 3.97
CA LEU A 126 5.38 5.12 2.77
C LEU A 126 4.96 3.64 2.78
N PRO A 127 3.84 3.24 2.17
CA PRO A 127 3.54 1.82 1.96
C PRO A 127 4.51 1.24 0.91
N SER A 128 5.05 0.06 1.15
CA SER A 128 5.90 -0.62 0.17
C SER A 128 5.17 -0.98 -1.11
N GLY A 129 5.90 -1.07 -2.22
CA GLY A 129 5.36 -1.45 -3.52
C GLY A 129 4.47 -0.39 -4.18
N PHE A 130 4.29 0.78 -3.55
CA PHE A 130 3.66 1.97 -4.12
C PHE A 130 4.34 3.22 -3.59
N ILE A 131 5.05 3.93 -4.46
CA ILE A 131 5.80 5.13 -4.08
C ILE A 131 5.25 6.32 -4.88
N PRO A 132 4.60 7.30 -4.22
CA PRO A 132 4.14 8.52 -4.87
C PRO A 132 5.28 9.24 -5.60
N CYS A 133 5.00 9.87 -6.74
CA CYS A 133 6.01 10.56 -7.54
C CYS A 133 6.74 11.71 -6.80
N SER A 134 6.16 12.22 -5.72
CA SER A 134 6.76 13.23 -4.85
C SER A 134 6.35 12.97 -3.40
N LEU A 135 7.31 13.10 -2.48
CA LEU A 135 7.08 13.05 -1.04
C LEU A 135 6.27 14.25 -0.56
N ARG A 136 6.23 15.34 -1.33
CA ARG A 136 5.48 16.58 -1.02
C ARG A 136 4.02 16.54 -1.45
N CYS A 137 3.57 15.46 -2.08
CA CYS A 137 2.22 15.37 -2.61
C CYS A 137 1.16 15.43 -1.50
N GLU A 138 0.43 16.54 -1.41
CA GLU A 138 -0.60 16.78 -0.41
C GLU A 138 -1.72 15.73 -0.46
N GLU A 139 -2.13 15.31 -1.66
CA GLU A 139 -3.18 14.31 -1.82
C GLU A 139 -2.71 12.93 -1.34
N ALA A 140 -1.45 12.58 -1.57
CA ALA A 140 -0.88 11.33 -1.07
C ALA A 140 -0.73 11.34 0.45
N ILE A 141 -0.37 12.49 1.04
CA ILE A 141 -0.37 12.69 2.51
C ILE A 141 -1.79 12.54 3.06
N LYS A 142 -2.76 13.24 2.48
CA LYS A 142 -4.17 13.23 2.93
C LYS A 142 -4.79 11.83 2.85
N ARG A 143 -4.42 11.04 1.84
CA ARG A 143 -4.87 9.64 1.68
C ARG A 143 -4.10 8.63 2.53
N GLY A 144 -3.09 9.07 3.30
CA GLY A 144 -2.29 8.21 4.16
C GLY A 144 -1.31 7.31 3.40
N TYR A 145 -0.86 7.75 2.21
CA TYR A 145 0.21 7.11 1.44
C TYR A 145 1.59 7.68 1.78
N ILE A 146 1.63 8.84 2.44
CA ILE A 146 2.86 9.46 2.94
C ILE A 146 2.58 9.87 4.38
N GLY A 147 3.47 9.53 5.30
CA GLY A 147 3.42 10.03 6.67
C GLY A 147 4.72 10.66 7.09
N TYR A 148 4.61 11.90 7.56
CA TYR A 148 5.62 12.53 8.40
C TYR A 148 5.32 12.16 9.84
N LEU A 149 6.18 11.34 10.42
CA LEU A 149 5.97 10.73 11.72
C LEU A 149 6.98 11.29 12.73
N ASN A 150 6.49 11.61 13.92
CA ASN A 150 7.36 11.78 15.07
C ASN A 150 7.89 10.42 15.55
N LYS A 151 8.75 10.42 16.58
CA LYS A 151 9.39 9.20 17.07
C LYS A 151 8.38 8.17 17.61
N GLU A 152 7.36 8.60 18.34
CA GLU A 152 6.34 7.72 18.92
C GLU A 152 5.49 7.05 17.83
N GLU A 153 5.04 7.85 16.85
CA GLU A 153 4.30 7.36 15.68
C GLU A 153 5.14 6.37 14.87
N PHE A 154 6.43 6.66 14.68
CA PHE A 154 7.36 5.76 13.98
C PHE A 154 7.56 4.44 14.74
N ASP A 155 7.76 4.48 16.05
CA ASP A 155 7.91 3.26 16.85
C ASP A 155 6.63 2.40 16.83
N LYS A 156 5.46 3.03 16.70
CA LYS A 156 4.18 2.33 16.46
C LYS A 156 4.16 1.60 15.11
N ILE A 157 4.68 2.21 14.05
CA ILE A 157 4.84 1.56 12.73
C ILE A 157 5.75 0.34 12.84
N LEU A 158 6.88 0.44 13.55
CA LEU A 158 7.80 -0.70 13.73
C LEU A 158 7.14 -1.88 14.45
N LYS A 159 6.35 -1.61 15.50
CA LYS A 159 5.60 -2.66 16.21
C LYS A 159 4.52 -3.30 15.33
N LEU A 160 3.79 -2.48 14.58
CA LEU A 160 2.79 -2.96 13.61
C LEU A 160 3.44 -3.85 12.54
N GLU A 161 4.52 -3.40 11.92
CA GLU A 161 5.20 -4.17 10.88
C GLU A 161 5.75 -5.49 11.41
N LYS A 162 6.31 -5.49 12.64
CA LYS A 162 6.74 -6.71 13.31
C LYS A 162 5.58 -7.70 13.49
N GLU A 163 4.45 -7.25 14.03
CA GLU A 163 3.28 -8.10 14.24
C GLU A 163 2.71 -8.62 12.91
N LEU A 164 2.68 -7.79 11.87
CA LEU A 164 2.26 -8.20 10.52
C LEU A 164 3.19 -9.29 9.95
N LYS A 165 4.52 -9.14 10.07
CA LYS A 165 5.49 -10.15 9.59
C LYS A 165 5.40 -11.47 10.36
N GLU A 166 5.22 -11.39 11.67
CA GLU A 166 5.13 -12.58 12.53
C GLU A 166 3.85 -13.37 12.29
N LYS A 167 2.72 -12.68 12.17
CA LYS A 167 1.39 -13.29 12.07
C LYS A 167 0.95 -13.59 10.64
N ILE A 168 1.32 -12.72 9.69
CA ILE A 168 1.02 -12.88 8.26
C ILE A 168 2.32 -13.24 7.56
N ARG A 169 2.81 -14.45 7.84
CA ARG A 169 3.99 -14.98 7.17
C ARG A 169 3.76 -14.98 5.66
N HIS A 170 4.73 -14.44 4.95
CA HIS A 170 4.75 -14.38 3.51
C HIS A 170 6.20 -14.34 3.03
N TRP A 171 6.37 -14.57 1.74
CA TRP A 171 7.60 -14.30 1.01
C TRP A 171 7.21 -13.77 -0.36
N HIS A 172 7.85 -12.68 -0.81
CA HIS A 172 7.54 -12.05 -2.08
C HIS A 172 8.71 -11.24 -2.59
N PHE A 173 8.94 -11.26 -3.91
CA PHE A 173 10.05 -10.56 -4.55
C PHE A 173 9.90 -9.03 -4.60
N GLY A 174 8.66 -8.52 -4.60
CA GLY A 174 8.38 -7.09 -4.80
C GLY A 174 8.54 -6.21 -3.57
N TYR A 175 8.45 -6.79 -2.36
CA TYR A 175 8.76 -6.12 -1.08
C TYR A 175 8.74 -7.14 0.07
N GLU A 176 9.73 -7.06 0.97
CA GLU A 176 9.80 -7.86 2.20
C GLU A 176 9.17 -7.15 3.42
N ASP A 177 9.06 -5.83 3.32
CA ASP A 177 8.55 -4.93 4.36
C ASP A 177 7.20 -4.36 3.95
N TYR A 178 6.34 -4.04 4.93
CA TYR A 178 5.05 -3.41 4.64
C TYR A 178 5.17 -1.89 4.42
N TYR A 179 6.32 -1.31 4.80
CA TYR A 179 6.60 0.11 4.65
C TYR A 179 8.01 0.39 4.15
N GLU A 180 8.14 1.40 3.31
CA GLU A 180 9.40 2.10 3.06
C GLU A 180 9.59 3.21 4.09
N LYS A 181 10.83 3.42 4.53
CA LYS A 181 11.15 4.30 5.68
C LYS A 181 12.39 5.12 5.39
N ILE A 182 12.30 6.44 5.61
CA ILE A 182 13.43 7.37 5.57
C ILE A 182 13.55 8.03 6.94
N ILE A 183 14.66 7.78 7.64
CA ILE A 183 14.96 8.43 8.92
C ILE A 183 15.64 9.77 8.61
N LEU A 184 15.19 10.83 9.27
CA LEU A 184 15.66 12.20 9.04
C LEU A 184 16.87 12.53 9.91
#